data_AF-A0A959CT90-F1
#
_entry.id   AF-A0A959CT90-F1
#
_cell.length_a   1.000
_cell.length_b   1.000
_cell.length_c   1.000
_cell.angle_alpha   90.00
_cell.angle_beta   90.00
_cell.angle_gamma   90.00
#
_symmetry.space_group_name_H-M   'P 1'
#
loop_
_entity.id
_entity.type
_entity.pdbx_description
1 polymer ?
#
loop_
_entity_poly.entity_id
_entity_poly.type
_entity_poly.pdbx_seq_one_letter_code
_entity_poly.pdbx_strand_id
1 'polypeptide(L)'
;MKSQLVSPGQFEPVDHWYAKALNATIHPMISFFLFLSEDRIIKRYCHLHPTVKPEMLRSLLTYKPKYFIWAGADLMHVTNEEGKREMVVIENNSCPSGQKSMPLLDDNQEQGGYRLLMERTVKPLIKSKKRTLSGGLAVVYDKNPMEALGYARAMADVFNEDVHYVAYYQGDEDPPVRFEDGIMFVRSEQGEWHQIRAAFRYLTQRPWTRLPIHTKTLILNPIVACLAGGRNKMLASKAYDIFNAELEGSGLEILTPETIWDVSLEEVPIWVR
;
A
#
# COMPACT_ATOMS: atom_id res chain seq x y z
N MET A 1 -18.32 7.58 -15.58
CA MET A 1 -17.16 8.27 -16.20
C MET A 1 -15.96 7.34 -16.08
N LYS A 2 -15.33 6.94 -17.21
CA LYS A 2 -14.20 5.99 -17.23
C LYS A 2 -12.83 6.69 -17.16
N SER A 3 -12.76 7.98 -17.49
CA SER A 3 -11.57 8.82 -17.43
C SER A 3 -11.98 10.21 -16.98
N GLN A 4 -11.12 10.90 -16.27
CA GLN A 4 -11.25 12.30 -15.88
C GLN A 4 -9.84 12.91 -15.76
N LEU A 5 -9.66 14.17 -16.16
CA LEU A 5 -8.45 14.92 -15.86
C LEU A 5 -8.61 15.65 -14.53
N VAL A 6 -7.64 15.48 -13.63
CA VAL A 6 -7.63 16.03 -12.28
C VAL A 6 -6.55 17.11 -12.20
N SER A 7 -6.95 18.35 -11.96
CA SER A 7 -6.03 19.48 -11.83
C SER A 7 -5.71 19.80 -10.37
N PRO A 8 -4.59 20.50 -10.09
CA PRO A 8 -4.28 21.01 -8.76
C PRO A 8 -5.38 21.93 -8.20
N GLY A 9 -5.52 21.95 -6.87
CA GLY A 9 -6.45 22.77 -6.12
C GLY A 9 -7.88 22.22 -6.06
N GLN A 10 -8.10 20.95 -6.41
CA GLN A 10 -9.43 20.35 -6.52
C GLN A 10 -9.75 19.30 -5.44
N PHE A 11 -8.95 19.21 -4.38
CA PHE A 11 -9.17 18.27 -3.28
C PHE A 11 -10.23 18.82 -2.32
N GLU A 12 -11.36 18.13 -2.20
CA GLU A 12 -12.41 18.44 -1.24
C GLU A 12 -12.49 17.32 -0.19
N PRO A 13 -12.26 17.59 1.12
CA PRO A 13 -12.17 16.53 2.12
C PRO A 13 -13.44 15.68 2.23
N VAL A 14 -14.60 16.31 2.12
CA VAL A 14 -15.91 15.65 2.22
C VAL A 14 -16.12 14.56 1.15
N ASP A 15 -15.39 14.64 0.03
CA ASP A 15 -15.48 13.68 -1.07
C ASP A 15 -14.58 12.46 -0.89
N HIS A 16 -13.65 12.49 0.07
CA HIS A 16 -12.54 11.52 0.18
C HIS A 16 -12.41 10.86 1.56
N TRP A 17 -13.19 11.31 2.54
CA TRP A 17 -13.21 10.77 3.89
C TRP A 17 -14.64 10.35 4.28
N TYR A 18 -14.76 9.33 5.11
CA TYR A 18 -16.01 9.10 5.81
C TYR A 18 -16.24 10.21 6.84
N ALA A 19 -17.47 10.69 6.94
CA ALA A 19 -17.83 11.74 7.89
C ALA A 19 -17.40 11.41 9.34
N LYS A 20 -17.46 10.13 9.74
CA LYS A 20 -16.97 9.70 11.05
C LYS A 20 -15.47 9.88 11.23
N ALA A 21 -14.68 9.65 10.18
CA ALA A 21 -13.22 9.82 10.23
C ALA A 21 -12.85 11.31 10.22
N LEU A 22 -13.52 12.11 9.38
CA LEU A 22 -13.29 13.55 9.27
C LEU A 22 -13.63 14.31 10.56
N ASN A 23 -14.68 13.87 11.27
CA ASN A 23 -15.11 14.48 12.53
C ASN A 23 -14.45 13.86 13.78
N ALA A 24 -13.57 12.87 13.61
CA ALA A 24 -12.90 12.23 14.73
C ALA A 24 -11.58 12.91 15.03
N THR A 25 -11.36 13.25 16.31
CA THR A 25 -10.05 13.65 16.79
C THR A 25 -9.24 12.40 17.16
N ILE A 26 -7.99 12.33 16.67
CA ILE A 26 -7.10 11.23 17.03
C ILE A 26 -6.79 11.23 18.53
N HIS A 27 -6.83 10.06 19.15
CA HIS A 27 -6.50 9.93 20.56
C HIS A 27 -5.02 10.33 20.81
N PRO A 28 -4.70 11.15 21.83
CA PRO A 28 -3.33 11.66 22.06
C PRO A 28 -2.25 10.56 22.14
N MET A 29 -2.57 9.43 22.78
CA MET A 29 -1.65 8.28 22.82
C MET A 29 -1.33 7.70 21.44
N ILE A 30 -2.31 7.65 20.53
CA ILE A 30 -2.12 7.13 19.17
C ILE A 30 -1.32 8.14 18.35
N SER A 31 -1.65 9.43 18.47
CA SER A 31 -0.86 10.51 17.85
C SER A 31 0.60 10.43 18.29
N PHE A 32 0.86 10.39 19.60
CA PHE A 32 2.21 10.24 20.14
C PHE A 32 2.93 9.00 19.61
N PHE A 33 2.24 7.87 19.49
CA PHE A 33 2.79 6.63 18.94
C PHE A 33 3.22 6.79 17.47
N LEU A 34 2.37 7.40 16.63
CA LEU A 34 2.65 7.61 15.21
C LEU A 34 3.76 8.64 14.95
N PHE A 35 4.06 9.48 15.94
CA PHE A 35 5.18 10.45 15.91
C PHE A 35 6.43 9.97 16.68
N LEU A 36 6.54 8.68 17.04
CA LEU A 36 7.78 8.16 17.61
C LEU A 36 8.90 8.19 16.56
N SER A 37 10.07 8.70 16.95
CA SER A 37 11.28 8.52 16.15
C SER A 37 11.73 7.07 16.17
N GLU A 38 12.47 6.67 15.13
CA GLU A 38 13.06 5.34 15.02
C GLU A 38 13.85 4.95 16.28
N ASP A 39 14.70 5.85 16.81
CA ASP A 39 15.45 5.60 18.05
C ASP A 39 14.56 5.36 19.27
N ARG A 40 13.42 6.07 19.37
CA ARG A 40 12.46 5.84 20.46
C ARG A 40 11.73 4.51 20.28
N ILE A 41 11.40 4.12 19.06
CA ILE A 41 10.80 2.81 18.76
C ILE A 41 11.78 1.71 19.20
N ILE A 42 13.03 1.76 18.74
CA ILE A 42 14.07 0.77 19.07
C ILE A 42 14.27 0.68 20.57
N LYS A 43 14.48 1.82 21.26
CA LYS A 43 14.73 1.85 22.70
C LYS A 43 13.57 1.27 23.50
N ARG A 44 12.32 1.61 23.15
CA ARG A 44 11.13 1.10 23.84
C ARG A 44 10.95 -0.39 23.59
N TYR A 45 11.11 -0.83 22.35
CA TYR A 45 10.94 -2.24 21.98
C TYR A 45 12.00 -3.11 22.68
N CYS A 46 13.28 -2.75 22.61
CA CYS A 46 14.35 -3.51 23.27
C CYS A 46 14.27 -3.48 24.81
N HIS A 47 13.64 -2.46 25.40
CA HIS A 47 13.37 -2.44 26.84
C HIS A 47 12.33 -3.50 27.25
N LEU A 48 11.28 -3.68 26.43
CA LEU A 48 10.24 -4.70 26.64
C LEU A 48 10.70 -6.10 26.22
N HIS A 49 11.67 -6.18 25.30
CA HIS A 49 12.21 -7.42 24.74
C HIS A 49 13.75 -7.42 24.84
N PRO A 50 14.33 -7.71 26.03
CA PRO A 50 15.77 -7.58 26.28
C PRO A 50 16.68 -8.47 25.42
N THR A 51 16.14 -9.52 24.80
CA THR A 51 16.85 -10.44 23.91
C THR A 51 17.01 -9.90 22.49
N VAL A 52 16.28 -8.84 22.13
CA VAL A 52 16.31 -8.24 20.80
C VAL A 52 17.60 -7.47 20.60
N LYS A 53 18.28 -7.72 19.47
CA LYS A 53 19.48 -6.97 19.05
C LYS A 53 19.06 -5.61 18.44
N PRO A 54 19.41 -4.47 19.07
CA PRO A 54 18.98 -3.14 18.59
C PRO A 54 19.43 -2.82 17.16
N GLU A 55 20.64 -3.24 16.78
CA GLU A 55 21.20 -3.02 15.45
C GLU A 55 20.43 -3.79 14.36
N MET A 56 19.96 -5.00 14.68
CA MET A 56 19.12 -5.76 13.76
C MET A 56 17.78 -5.03 13.56
N LEU A 57 17.11 -4.64 14.65
CA LEU A 57 15.87 -3.88 14.56
C LEU A 57 16.03 -2.57 13.77
N ARG A 58 17.14 -1.85 13.96
CA ARG A 58 17.47 -0.65 13.18
C ARG A 58 17.60 -0.94 11.70
N SER A 59 18.32 -2.00 11.34
CA SER A 59 18.49 -2.41 9.94
C SER A 59 17.14 -2.72 9.28
N LEU A 60 16.22 -3.35 10.00
CA LEU A 60 14.86 -3.64 9.52
C LEU A 60 14.03 -2.37 9.31
N LEU A 61 14.05 -1.43 10.27
CA LEU A 61 13.29 -0.17 10.18
C LEU A 61 13.82 0.76 9.07
N THR A 62 15.12 0.69 8.77
CA THR A 62 15.76 1.49 7.72
C THR A 62 15.74 0.85 6.33
N TYR A 63 15.35 -0.43 6.24
CA TYR A 63 15.31 -1.17 4.99
C TYR A 63 14.32 -0.54 4.00
N LYS A 64 14.75 -0.44 2.73
CA LYS A 64 13.92 0.07 1.62
C LYS A 64 13.76 -1.00 0.56
N PRO A 65 12.56 -1.60 0.43
CA PRO A 65 12.32 -2.63 -0.58
C PRO A 65 12.36 -2.04 -1.98
N LYS A 66 12.88 -2.82 -2.94
CA LYS A 66 12.95 -2.40 -4.35
C LYS A 66 11.59 -2.33 -5.03
N TYR A 67 10.67 -3.23 -4.67
CA TYR A 67 9.39 -3.41 -5.38
C TYR A 67 8.16 -3.15 -4.52
N PHE A 68 8.17 -3.58 -3.25
CA PHE A 68 6.99 -3.53 -2.39
C PHE A 68 7.08 -2.34 -1.41
N ILE A 69 6.90 -1.13 -1.94
CA ILE A 69 7.25 0.12 -1.26
C ILE A 69 6.12 0.63 -0.35
N TRP A 70 4.87 0.36 -0.72
CA TRP A 70 3.71 0.72 0.09
C TRP A 70 2.89 -0.51 0.44
N ALA A 71 2.92 -0.91 1.71
CA ALA A 71 2.26 -2.13 2.19
C ALA A 71 1.21 -1.81 3.24
N GLY A 72 0.12 -2.58 3.23
CA GLY A 72 -0.71 -2.79 4.41
C GLY A 72 -0.46 -4.18 4.96
N ALA A 73 -0.61 -4.35 6.26
CA ALA A 73 -0.59 -5.65 6.91
C ALA A 73 -1.80 -5.75 7.82
N ASP A 74 -2.49 -6.88 7.73
CA ASP A 74 -3.58 -7.21 8.63
C ASP A 74 -2.99 -8.01 9.80
N LEU A 75 -3.20 -7.46 10.99
CA LEU A 75 -2.64 -8.01 12.22
C LEU A 75 -3.77 -8.43 13.16
N MET A 76 -3.57 -9.51 13.89
CA MET A 76 -4.41 -9.90 15.02
C MET A 76 -3.64 -9.76 16.33
N HIS A 77 -4.28 -9.14 17.32
CA HIS A 77 -3.78 -9.12 18.68
C HIS A 77 -4.34 -10.35 19.41
N VAL A 78 -3.50 -11.34 19.62
CA VAL A 78 -3.88 -12.64 20.19
C VAL A 78 -3.34 -12.79 21.61
N THR A 79 -3.95 -13.69 22.37
CA THR A 79 -3.44 -14.13 23.67
C THR A 79 -3.28 -15.64 23.62
N ASN A 80 -2.08 -16.14 23.89
CA ASN A 80 -1.84 -17.58 23.93
C ASN A 80 -2.36 -18.20 25.25
N GLU A 81 -2.26 -19.52 25.39
CA GLU A 81 -2.74 -20.26 26.57
C GLU A 81 -2.05 -19.84 27.88
N GLU A 82 -0.83 -19.32 27.80
CA GLU A 82 -0.04 -18.80 28.93
C GLU A 82 -0.40 -17.34 29.29
N GLY A 83 -1.34 -16.72 28.57
CA GLY A 83 -1.73 -15.33 28.78
C GLY A 83 -0.80 -14.31 28.11
N LYS A 84 0.16 -14.76 27.29
CA LYS A 84 1.07 -13.89 26.54
C LYS A 84 0.33 -13.23 25.39
N ARG A 85 0.42 -11.90 25.31
CA ARG A 85 -0.21 -11.09 24.26
C ARG A 85 0.76 -10.79 23.14
N GLU A 86 0.37 -11.10 21.91
CA GLU A 86 1.23 -10.96 20.74
C GLU A 86 0.47 -10.42 19.53
N MET A 87 1.21 -9.77 18.64
CA MET A 87 0.70 -9.34 17.34
C MET A 87 1.11 -10.37 16.30
N VAL A 88 0.15 -10.90 15.58
CA VAL A 88 0.34 -11.94 14.57
C VAL A 88 -0.04 -11.39 13.19
N VAL A 89 0.79 -11.63 12.19
CA VAL A 89 0.55 -11.22 10.80
C VAL A 89 -0.34 -12.25 10.11
N ILE A 90 -1.47 -11.78 9.56
CA ILE A 90 -2.44 -12.62 8.83
C ILE A 90 -2.23 -12.50 7.33
N GLU A 91 -2.16 -11.27 6.83
CA GLU A 91 -1.90 -11.02 5.42
C GLU A 91 -1.18 -9.70 5.20
N ASN A 92 -0.53 -9.59 4.05
CA ASN A 92 0.03 -8.36 3.53
C ASN A 92 -0.70 -7.96 2.24
N ASN A 93 -0.74 -6.65 1.98
CA ASN A 93 -1.54 -6.06 0.92
C ASN A 93 -0.70 -5.07 0.11
N SER A 94 -0.47 -5.38 -1.17
CA SER A 94 0.33 -4.57 -2.10
C SER A 94 -0.39 -3.37 -2.73
N CYS A 95 -1.61 -3.11 -2.28
CA CYS A 95 -2.42 -1.94 -2.63
C CYS A 95 -3.47 -1.82 -1.53
N PRO A 96 -3.07 -1.38 -0.32
CA PRO A 96 -3.95 -1.33 0.84
C PRO A 96 -4.97 -0.20 0.69
N SER A 97 -6.11 -0.40 1.34
CA SER A 97 -7.19 0.59 1.46
C SER A 97 -7.32 0.95 2.94
N GLY A 98 -7.71 2.18 3.25
CA GLY A 98 -8.01 2.56 4.63
C GLY A 98 -7.93 4.05 4.92
N GLN A 99 -7.41 4.87 3.99
CA GLN A 99 -7.25 6.30 4.22
C GLN A 99 -8.58 6.93 4.55
N LYS A 100 -9.62 6.73 3.73
CA LYS A 100 -10.98 7.24 3.96
C LYS A 100 -11.59 6.96 5.34
N SER A 101 -11.05 5.99 6.11
CA SER A 101 -11.54 5.61 7.44
C SER A 101 -10.60 6.00 8.59
N MET A 102 -9.39 6.47 8.30
CA MET A 102 -8.41 6.88 9.30
C MET A 102 -8.68 8.35 9.70
N PRO A 103 -8.75 8.69 11.00
CA PRO A 103 -8.76 10.09 11.42
C PRO A 103 -7.51 10.86 10.96
N LEU A 104 -7.65 12.17 10.76
CA LEU A 104 -6.51 13.03 10.45
C LEU A 104 -5.50 13.04 11.61
N LEU A 105 -4.21 13.10 11.27
CA LEU A 105 -3.14 13.26 12.26
C LEU A 105 -2.97 14.72 12.69
N ASP A 106 -3.36 15.64 11.81
CA ASP A 106 -3.37 17.08 11.98
C ASP A 106 -4.61 17.60 11.23
N ASP A 107 -5.55 18.19 11.96
CA ASP A 107 -6.81 18.68 11.42
C ASP A 107 -6.62 19.84 10.43
N ASN A 108 -5.46 20.50 10.44
CA ASN A 108 -5.10 21.55 9.47
C ASN A 108 -4.55 20.97 8.16
N GLN A 109 -4.36 19.66 8.07
CA GLN A 109 -3.83 18.96 6.89
C GLN A 109 -4.92 18.07 6.31
N GLU A 110 -5.86 18.67 5.60
CA GLU A 110 -7.11 18.01 5.16
C GLU A 110 -6.88 16.83 4.18
N GLN A 111 -5.76 16.85 3.45
CA GLN A 111 -5.36 15.73 2.58
C GLN A 111 -4.75 14.55 3.35
N GLY A 112 -4.38 14.74 4.61
CA GLY A 112 -3.91 13.72 5.54
C GLY A 112 -2.96 12.70 4.91
N GLY A 113 -3.31 11.42 5.08
CA GLY A 113 -2.51 10.30 4.59
C GLY A 113 -2.38 10.20 3.07
N TYR A 114 -3.32 10.78 2.29
CA TYR A 114 -3.20 10.84 0.83
C TYR A 114 -1.96 11.65 0.42
N ARG A 115 -1.84 12.87 0.97
CA ARG A 115 -0.69 13.75 0.69
C ARG A 115 0.61 13.19 1.22
N LEU A 116 0.60 12.64 2.44
CA LEU A 116 1.78 12.04 3.04
C LEU A 116 2.36 10.91 2.18
N LEU A 117 1.51 10.04 1.62
CA LEU A 117 1.95 8.97 0.72
C LEU A 117 2.59 9.54 -0.55
N MET A 118 1.95 10.56 -1.15
CA MET A 118 2.46 11.19 -2.37
C MET A 118 3.81 11.88 -2.14
N GLU A 119 3.93 12.66 -1.07
CA GLU A 119 5.13 13.43 -0.75
C GLU A 119 6.30 12.56 -0.29
N ARG A 120 6.04 11.57 0.57
CA ARG A 120 7.10 10.78 1.21
C ARG A 120 7.48 9.53 0.43
N THR A 121 6.61 9.05 -0.46
CA THR A 121 6.83 7.79 -1.20
C THR A 121 6.87 8.01 -2.70
N VAL A 122 5.76 8.49 -3.28
CA VAL A 122 5.60 8.52 -4.75
C VAL A 122 6.53 9.55 -5.41
N LYS A 123 6.61 10.76 -4.86
CA LYS A 123 7.46 11.84 -5.38
C LYS A 123 8.95 11.49 -5.33
N PRO A 124 9.51 10.99 -4.21
CA PRO A 124 10.88 10.48 -4.19
C PRO A 124 11.13 9.36 -5.19
N LEU A 125 10.19 8.41 -5.32
CA LEU A 125 10.31 7.29 -6.25
C LEU A 125 10.39 7.77 -7.71
N ILE A 126 9.51 8.68 -8.12
CA ILE A 126 9.53 9.26 -9.48
C ILE A 126 10.82 10.05 -9.73
N LYS A 127 11.25 10.88 -8.75
CA LYS A 127 12.48 11.68 -8.87
C LYS A 127 13.76 10.84 -8.90
N SER A 128 13.75 9.66 -8.27
CA SER A 128 14.93 8.79 -8.19
C SER A 128 15.26 8.05 -9.50
N LYS A 129 14.34 8.03 -10.49
CA LYS A 129 14.59 7.34 -11.75
C LYS A 129 15.61 8.09 -12.61
N LYS A 130 16.75 7.44 -12.86
CA LYS A 130 17.84 7.94 -13.73
C LYS A 130 17.42 8.19 -15.18
N ARG A 131 16.42 7.46 -15.69
CA ARG A 131 15.84 7.65 -17.04
C ARG A 131 14.42 8.15 -16.88
N THR A 132 14.20 9.42 -17.15
CA THR A 132 12.89 10.07 -17.16
C THR A 132 12.19 9.74 -18.49
N LEU A 133 11.21 8.85 -18.43
CA LEU A 133 10.21 8.75 -19.48
C LEU A 133 9.41 10.06 -19.47
N SER A 134 9.15 10.65 -20.63
CA SER A 134 8.23 11.79 -20.76
C SER A 134 6.77 11.32 -20.64
N GLY A 135 5.84 12.24 -20.41
CA GLY A 135 4.41 11.92 -20.33
C GLY A 135 3.78 12.33 -19.01
N GLY A 136 2.47 12.13 -18.90
CA GLY A 136 1.66 12.55 -17.76
C GLY A 136 1.76 11.61 -16.55
N LEU A 137 1.05 11.99 -15.49
CA LEU A 137 0.81 11.18 -14.31
C LEU A 137 -0.57 10.54 -14.41
N ALA A 138 -0.74 9.35 -13.83
CA ALA A 138 -2.04 8.71 -13.77
C ALA A 138 -2.33 8.07 -12.42
N VAL A 139 -3.60 8.03 -12.06
CA VAL A 139 -4.16 7.09 -11.08
C VAL A 139 -5.08 6.14 -11.81
N VAL A 140 -4.73 4.85 -11.78
CA VAL A 140 -5.51 3.78 -12.42
C VAL A 140 -6.22 2.96 -11.34
N TYR A 141 -7.53 2.76 -11.44
CA TYR A 141 -8.31 2.10 -10.38
C TYR A 141 -9.36 1.11 -10.90
N ASP A 142 -9.73 0.14 -10.07
CA ASP A 142 -10.79 -0.84 -10.39
C ASP A 142 -11.88 -0.98 -9.32
N LYS A 143 -11.69 -0.32 -8.18
CA LYS A 143 -12.62 -0.29 -7.04
C LYS A 143 -12.41 1.01 -6.26
N ASN A 144 -13.36 1.34 -5.37
CA ASN A 144 -13.24 2.41 -4.38
C ASN A 144 -12.91 3.79 -4.99
N PRO A 145 -13.75 4.32 -5.89
CA PRO A 145 -13.48 5.58 -6.60
C PRO A 145 -13.26 6.76 -5.67
N MET A 146 -13.93 6.80 -4.50
CA MET A 146 -13.72 7.81 -3.46
C MET A 146 -12.24 7.96 -3.06
N GLU A 147 -11.60 6.84 -2.71
CA GLU A 147 -10.22 6.85 -2.21
C GLU A 147 -9.22 6.97 -3.37
N ALA A 148 -9.52 6.34 -4.52
CA ALA A 148 -8.71 6.47 -5.72
C ALA A 148 -8.65 7.93 -6.22
N LEU A 149 -9.80 8.62 -6.22
CA LEU A 149 -9.87 10.04 -6.58
C LEU A 149 -9.13 10.91 -5.56
N GLY A 150 -9.24 10.62 -4.25
CA GLY A 150 -8.45 11.30 -3.22
C GLY A 150 -6.94 11.22 -3.47
N TYR A 151 -6.44 10.04 -3.88
CA TYR A 151 -5.04 9.91 -4.32
C TYR A 151 -4.74 10.72 -5.57
N ALA A 152 -5.62 10.76 -6.57
CA ALA A 152 -5.41 11.53 -7.80
C ALA A 152 -5.32 13.04 -7.52
N ARG A 153 -6.23 13.56 -6.68
CA ARG A 153 -6.27 14.95 -6.24
C ARG A 153 -5.00 15.32 -5.46
N ALA A 154 -4.65 14.54 -4.44
CA ALA A 154 -3.42 14.76 -3.67
C ALA A 154 -2.16 14.64 -4.54
N MET A 155 -2.16 13.74 -5.53
CA MET A 155 -1.06 13.62 -6.50
C MET A 155 -0.98 14.88 -7.37
N ALA A 156 -2.10 15.41 -7.87
CA ALA A 156 -2.09 16.65 -8.65
C ALA A 156 -1.52 17.83 -7.85
N ASP A 157 -1.92 17.97 -6.58
CA ASP A 157 -1.42 19.04 -5.70
C ASP A 157 0.06 18.90 -5.36
N VAL A 158 0.52 17.68 -5.07
CA VAL A 158 1.92 17.43 -4.66
C VAL A 158 2.90 17.60 -5.83
N PHE A 159 2.46 17.32 -7.06
CA PHE A 159 3.27 17.47 -8.26
C PHE A 159 3.04 18.82 -8.97
N ASN A 160 1.96 19.52 -8.63
CA ASN A 160 1.50 20.73 -9.32
C ASN A 160 1.36 20.48 -10.84
N GLU A 161 0.73 19.37 -11.19
CA GLU A 161 0.54 18.87 -12.55
C GLU A 161 -0.84 18.19 -12.67
N ASP A 162 -1.41 18.18 -13.87
CA ASP A 162 -2.63 17.41 -14.12
C ASP A 162 -2.36 15.90 -14.02
N VAL A 163 -3.33 15.17 -13.47
CA VAL A 163 -3.29 13.72 -13.29
C VAL A 163 -4.47 13.08 -14.01
N HIS A 164 -4.19 12.06 -14.83
CA HIS A 164 -5.24 11.26 -15.45
C HIS A 164 -5.82 10.28 -14.43
N TYR A 165 -7.08 10.47 -14.06
CA TYR A 165 -7.83 9.55 -13.21
C TYR A 165 -8.66 8.62 -14.09
N VAL A 166 -8.27 7.35 -14.19
CA VAL A 166 -8.87 6.41 -15.14
C VAL A 166 -9.28 5.08 -14.49
N ALA A 167 -10.49 4.65 -14.81
CA ALA A 167 -11.00 3.35 -14.43
C ALA A 167 -10.39 2.29 -15.36
N TYR A 168 -9.99 1.16 -14.80
CA TYR A 168 -9.45 0.05 -15.57
C TYR A 168 -10.03 -1.25 -15.03
N TYR A 169 -11.27 -1.57 -15.38
CA TYR A 169 -11.98 -2.73 -14.85
C TYR A 169 -11.55 -4.05 -15.50
N GLN A 170 -11.74 -5.16 -14.78
CA GLN A 170 -11.52 -6.49 -15.36
C GLN A 170 -12.64 -6.83 -16.33
N GLY A 171 -12.29 -7.34 -17.52
CA GLY A 171 -13.26 -7.71 -18.55
C GLY A 171 -13.84 -6.54 -19.35
N ASP A 172 -13.32 -5.32 -19.16
CA ASP A 172 -13.65 -4.20 -20.04
C ASP A 172 -13.08 -4.45 -21.44
N GLU A 173 -13.94 -4.56 -22.45
CA GLU A 173 -13.54 -4.79 -23.85
C GLU A 173 -12.86 -3.57 -24.49
N ASP A 174 -13.14 -2.38 -23.97
CA ASP A 174 -12.57 -1.12 -24.45
C ASP A 174 -12.06 -0.27 -23.27
N PRO A 175 -11.02 -0.75 -22.56
CA PRO A 175 -10.48 -0.06 -21.40
C PRO A 175 -9.78 1.23 -21.83
N PRO A 176 -9.84 2.31 -21.04
CA PRO A 176 -9.12 3.55 -21.32
C PRO A 176 -7.63 3.44 -20.95
N VAL A 177 -7.07 2.22 -20.88
CA VAL A 177 -5.68 1.95 -20.53
C VAL A 177 -5.16 0.89 -21.50
N ARG A 178 -4.02 1.17 -22.13
CA ARG A 178 -3.31 0.22 -22.97
C ARG A 178 -1.80 0.31 -22.75
N PHE A 179 -1.08 -0.70 -23.22
CA PHE A 179 0.37 -0.74 -23.15
C PHE A 179 0.96 -0.96 -24.54
N GLU A 180 1.94 -0.13 -24.89
CA GLU A 180 2.72 -0.25 -26.12
C GLU A 180 4.20 -0.22 -25.74
N ASP A 181 4.97 -1.25 -26.14
CA ASP A 181 6.40 -1.40 -25.81
C ASP A 181 6.75 -1.19 -24.32
N GLY A 182 5.85 -1.62 -23.43
CA GLY A 182 5.98 -1.49 -21.98
C GLY A 182 5.67 -0.09 -21.43
N ILE A 183 5.19 0.83 -22.24
CA ILE A 183 4.74 2.17 -21.84
C ILE A 183 3.22 2.16 -21.69
N MET A 184 2.72 2.69 -20.58
CA MET A 184 1.29 2.87 -20.35
C MET A 184 0.80 4.10 -21.12
N PHE A 185 -0.32 3.93 -21.82
CA PHE A 185 -1.12 5.01 -22.40
C PHE A 185 -2.51 4.99 -21.78
N VAL A 186 -3.04 6.19 -21.50
CA VAL A 186 -4.40 6.36 -20.99
C VAL A 186 -5.23 7.20 -21.93
N ARG A 187 -6.51 6.86 -22.09
CA ARG A 187 -7.44 7.57 -22.96
C ARG A 187 -8.19 8.63 -22.17
N SER A 188 -8.14 9.89 -22.61
CA SER A 188 -8.90 11.01 -22.03
C SER A 188 -10.39 10.91 -22.33
N GLU A 189 -11.18 11.81 -21.73
CA GLU A 189 -12.61 11.92 -22.03
C GLU A 189 -12.89 12.27 -23.50
N GLN A 190 -11.95 13.00 -24.13
CA GLN A 190 -12.01 13.39 -25.54
C GLN A 190 -11.58 12.25 -26.48
N GLY A 191 -11.17 11.09 -25.95
CA GLY A 191 -10.73 9.94 -26.74
C GLY A 191 -9.25 9.97 -27.13
N GLU A 192 -8.49 10.96 -26.68
CA GLU A 192 -7.06 11.10 -26.98
C GLU A 192 -6.21 10.19 -26.09
N TRP A 193 -5.16 9.59 -26.64
CA TRP A 193 -4.25 8.72 -25.89
C TRP A 193 -3.03 9.50 -25.41
N HIS A 194 -2.79 9.48 -24.10
CA HIS A 194 -1.68 10.17 -23.45
C HIS A 194 -0.67 9.19 -22.88
N GLN A 195 0.60 9.41 -23.18
CA GLN A 195 1.70 8.63 -22.62
C GLN A 195 1.86 8.91 -21.12
N ILE A 196 2.06 7.89 -20.30
CA ILE A 196 2.21 8.00 -18.84
C ILE A 196 3.63 7.66 -18.40
N ARG A 197 4.28 8.62 -17.72
CA ARG A 197 5.62 8.41 -17.16
C ARG A 197 5.59 7.65 -15.83
N ALA A 198 4.55 7.91 -15.03
CA ALA A 198 4.35 7.27 -13.74
C ALA A 198 2.86 7.14 -13.40
N ALA A 199 2.50 5.99 -12.84
CA ALA A 199 1.13 5.69 -12.43
C ALA A 199 1.09 5.23 -10.96
N PHE A 200 0.17 5.82 -10.20
CA PHE A 200 -0.30 5.25 -8.95
C PHE A 200 -1.35 4.18 -9.27
N ARG A 201 -1.04 2.93 -8.93
CA ARG A 201 -1.93 1.80 -9.18
C ARG A 201 -2.83 1.56 -7.98
N TYR A 202 -4.12 1.80 -8.16
CA TYR A 202 -5.19 1.39 -7.25
C TYR A 202 -6.03 0.24 -7.82
N LEU A 203 -5.34 -0.74 -8.43
CA LEU A 203 -5.93 -1.97 -8.97
C LEU A 203 -5.81 -3.09 -7.94
N THR A 204 -6.96 -3.56 -7.48
CA THR A 204 -7.08 -4.48 -6.35
C THR A 204 -7.47 -5.89 -6.79
N GLN A 205 -8.18 -6.04 -7.90
CA GLN A 205 -8.80 -7.31 -8.28
C GLN A 205 -8.00 -8.03 -9.36
N ARG A 206 -7.12 -8.96 -8.98
CA ARG A 206 -6.26 -9.72 -9.93
C ARG A 206 -5.52 -8.81 -10.94
N PRO A 207 -4.75 -7.80 -10.49
CA PRO A 207 -4.15 -6.81 -11.39
C PRO A 207 -3.21 -7.41 -12.45
N TRP A 208 -2.69 -8.63 -12.23
CA TRP A 208 -1.83 -9.36 -13.17
C TRP A 208 -2.54 -9.80 -14.45
N THR A 209 -3.88 -9.76 -14.50
CA THR A 209 -4.62 -10.06 -15.74
C THR A 209 -4.66 -8.88 -16.72
N ARG A 210 -4.17 -7.71 -16.30
CA ARG A 210 -4.31 -6.44 -17.01
C ARG A 210 -2.99 -5.69 -17.13
N LEU A 211 -2.19 -5.66 -16.06
CA LEU A 211 -0.91 -4.98 -16.04
C LEU A 211 0.22 -5.94 -16.44
N PRO A 212 1.11 -5.52 -17.35
CA PRO A 212 2.34 -6.26 -17.62
C PRO A 212 3.21 -6.41 -16.37
N ILE A 213 3.97 -7.52 -16.30
CA ILE A 213 4.93 -7.77 -15.21
C ILE A 213 6.04 -6.71 -15.20
N HIS A 214 6.49 -6.31 -16.39
CA HIS A 214 7.55 -5.33 -16.60
C HIS A 214 7.04 -4.16 -17.42
N THR A 215 7.32 -2.94 -16.97
CA THR A 215 6.92 -1.70 -17.63
C THR A 215 8.07 -0.70 -17.62
N LYS A 216 8.14 0.12 -18.67
CA LYS A 216 8.99 1.32 -18.74
C LYS A 216 8.38 2.43 -17.88
N THR A 217 7.05 2.62 -17.95
CA THR A 217 6.28 3.45 -17.03
C THR A 217 6.53 3.00 -15.59
N LEU A 218 6.80 3.94 -14.70
CA LEU A 218 6.92 3.64 -13.28
C LEU A 218 5.53 3.35 -12.71
N ILE A 219 5.32 2.17 -12.16
CA ILE A 219 4.09 1.82 -11.45
C ILE A 219 4.45 1.63 -9.98
N LEU A 220 3.78 2.37 -9.07
CA LEU A 220 3.93 2.14 -7.63
C LEU A 220 3.45 0.71 -7.31
N ASN A 221 4.31 -0.06 -6.64
CA ASN A 221 4.13 -1.49 -6.40
C ASN A 221 3.84 -2.25 -7.72
N PRO A 222 4.86 -2.54 -8.55
CA PRO A 222 4.66 -3.29 -9.79
C PRO A 222 4.07 -4.68 -9.55
N ILE A 223 3.62 -5.36 -10.61
CA ILE A 223 2.92 -6.65 -10.50
C ILE A 223 3.75 -7.73 -9.80
N VAL A 224 5.07 -7.69 -9.95
CA VAL A 224 5.97 -8.58 -9.20
C VAL A 224 5.74 -8.50 -7.68
N ALA A 225 5.40 -7.32 -7.11
CA ALA A 225 5.12 -7.20 -5.68
C ALA A 225 3.84 -7.94 -5.26
N CYS A 226 2.82 -8.00 -6.13
CA CYS A 226 1.62 -8.80 -5.88
C CYS A 226 1.94 -10.30 -5.89
N LEU A 227 2.68 -10.73 -6.91
CA LEU A 227 3.00 -12.13 -7.14
C LEU A 227 3.96 -12.67 -6.09
N ALA A 228 4.90 -11.84 -5.60
CA ALA A 228 5.92 -12.15 -4.60
C ALA A 228 5.41 -12.10 -3.15
N GLY A 229 4.15 -12.44 -2.91
CA GLY A 229 3.57 -12.52 -1.56
C GLY A 229 2.61 -11.39 -1.22
N GLY A 230 2.76 -10.18 -1.78
CA GLY A 230 1.91 -9.04 -1.40
C GLY A 230 0.41 -9.16 -1.73
N ARG A 231 0.01 -10.20 -2.48
CA ARG A 231 -1.38 -10.67 -2.67
C ARG A 231 -1.48 -12.20 -2.77
N ASN A 232 -0.40 -12.93 -2.45
CA ASN A 232 -0.34 -14.39 -2.52
C ASN A 232 0.03 -14.93 -1.14
N LYS A 233 -0.98 -15.34 -0.37
CA LYS A 233 -0.84 -15.82 1.02
C LYS A 233 0.13 -17.00 1.14
N MET A 234 0.09 -17.95 0.20
CA MET A 234 0.98 -19.11 0.18
C MET A 234 2.45 -18.68 0.11
N LEU A 235 2.75 -17.78 -0.82
CA LEU A 235 4.12 -17.33 -1.01
C LEU A 235 4.58 -16.41 0.13
N ALA A 236 3.68 -15.60 0.68
CA ALA A 236 3.97 -14.77 1.85
C ALA A 236 4.36 -15.62 3.07
N SER A 237 3.60 -16.67 3.37
CA SER A 237 3.90 -17.59 4.48
C SER A 237 5.30 -18.20 4.34
N LYS A 238 5.63 -18.76 3.17
CA LYS A 238 6.98 -19.29 2.92
C LYS A 238 8.08 -18.22 3.05
N ALA A 239 7.80 -16.99 2.63
CA ALA A 239 8.76 -15.89 2.77
C ALA A 239 8.99 -15.51 4.24
N TYR A 240 7.95 -15.59 5.09
CA TYR A 240 8.10 -15.37 6.52
C TYR A 240 8.98 -16.44 7.17
N ASP A 241 8.79 -17.72 6.84
CA ASP A 241 9.63 -18.81 7.36
C ASP A 241 11.11 -18.63 7.01
N ILE A 242 11.39 -18.31 5.74
CA ILE A 242 12.76 -18.04 5.26
C ILE A 242 13.35 -16.84 6.02
N PHE A 243 12.57 -15.77 6.17
CA PHE A 243 13.04 -14.57 6.83
C PHE A 243 13.25 -14.77 8.34
N ASN A 244 12.41 -15.57 9.00
CA ASN A 244 12.59 -15.94 10.40
C ASN A 244 13.88 -16.75 10.60
N ALA A 245 14.24 -17.64 9.66
CA ALA A 245 15.52 -18.33 9.70
C ALA A 245 16.71 -17.35 9.55
N GLU A 246 16.60 -16.32 8.71
CA GLU A 246 17.61 -15.26 8.60
C GLU A 246 17.72 -14.41 9.90
N LEU A 247 16.62 -14.27 10.64
CA LEU A 247 16.56 -13.54 11.91
C LEU A 247 16.99 -14.37 13.12
N GLU A 248 17.36 -15.64 12.94
CA GLU A 248 17.70 -16.54 14.05
C GLU A 248 18.76 -15.92 14.99
N GLY A 249 18.52 -16.01 16.29
CA GLY A 249 19.39 -15.44 17.31
C GLY A 249 19.39 -13.90 17.39
N SER A 250 18.51 -13.20 16.67
CA SER A 250 18.34 -11.74 16.80
C SER A 250 17.32 -11.34 17.88
N GLY A 251 16.52 -12.28 18.36
CA GLY A 251 15.39 -12.04 19.27
C GLY A 251 14.15 -11.47 18.57
N LEU A 252 14.16 -11.37 17.24
CA LEU A 252 13.04 -10.91 16.41
C LEU A 252 12.46 -12.07 15.62
N GLU A 253 11.16 -12.02 15.38
CA GLU A 253 10.42 -13.02 14.63
C GLU A 253 9.16 -12.40 14.03
N ILE A 254 8.79 -12.84 12.83
CA ILE A 254 7.47 -12.63 12.26
C ILE A 254 6.57 -13.73 12.78
N LEU A 255 5.66 -13.38 13.69
CA LEU A 255 4.64 -14.29 14.18
C LEU A 255 3.52 -14.41 13.15
N THR A 256 3.21 -15.64 12.74
CA THR A 256 2.08 -15.98 11.86
C THR A 256 1.26 -17.09 12.50
N PRO A 257 -0.05 -17.17 12.23
CA PRO A 257 -0.84 -18.27 12.76
C PRO A 257 -0.47 -19.56 12.04
N GLU A 258 -0.65 -20.69 12.71
CA GLU A 258 -0.63 -21.97 12.02
C GLU A 258 -1.67 -21.95 10.89
N THR A 259 -1.20 -22.20 9.67
CA THR A 259 -2.04 -22.23 8.48
C THR A 259 -2.08 -23.64 7.95
N ILE A 260 -3.25 -24.26 8.01
CA ILE A 260 -3.50 -25.59 7.45
C ILE A 260 -3.96 -25.41 6.00
N TRP A 261 -3.26 -26.05 5.08
CA TRP A 261 -3.48 -25.92 3.64
C TRP A 261 -4.41 -27.03 3.12
N ASP A 262 -5.00 -26.80 1.95
CA ASP A 262 -5.75 -27.81 1.20
C ASP A 262 -6.88 -28.49 1.97
N VAL A 263 -7.49 -27.78 2.92
CA VAL A 263 -8.64 -28.25 3.70
C VAL A 263 -9.94 -28.05 2.91
N SER A 264 -10.66 -29.13 2.62
CA SER A 264 -12.00 -29.06 2.04
C SER A 264 -13.01 -28.53 3.07
N LEU A 265 -14.14 -27.97 2.62
CA LEU A 265 -15.15 -27.43 3.53
C LEU A 265 -15.68 -28.50 4.51
N GLU A 266 -15.77 -29.74 4.05
CA GLU A 266 -16.21 -30.91 4.83
C GLU A 266 -15.19 -31.34 5.90
N GLU A 267 -13.90 -31.00 5.72
CA GLU A 267 -12.82 -31.36 6.63
C GLU A 267 -12.63 -30.35 7.77
N VAL A 268 -13.20 -29.14 7.66
CA VAL A 268 -13.09 -28.08 8.68
C VAL A 268 -13.40 -28.57 10.11
N PRO A 269 -14.45 -29.39 10.37
CA PRO A 269 -14.73 -29.91 11.72
C PRO A 269 -13.64 -30.84 12.30
N ILE A 270 -12.75 -31.40 11.47
CA ILE A 270 -11.62 -32.23 11.93
C ILE A 270 -10.55 -31.35 12.57
N TRP A 271 -10.40 -30.12 12.06
CA TRP A 271 -9.34 -29.19 12.43
C TRP A 271 -9.76 -28.17 13.49
N VAL A 272 -11.04 -27.84 13.56
CA VAL A 272 -11.59 -26.87 14.53
C VAL A 272 -12.38 -27.63 15.60
N ARG A 273 -11.76 -27.86 16.76
CA ARG A 273 -12.41 -28.44 17.94
C ARG A 273 -12.85 -27.37 18.93
#